data_AF-A0A3M1QTI4-F1
#
_entry.id   AF-A0A3M1QTI4-F1
#
_cell.length_a   1.000
_cell.length_b   1.000
_cell.length_c   1.000
_cell.angle_alpha   90.00
_cell.angle_beta   90.00
_cell.angle_gamma   90.00
#
_symmetry.space_group_name_H-M   'P 1'
#
loop_
_entity.id
_entity.type
_entity.pdbx_description
1 polymer ?
#
loop_
_entity_poly.entity_id
_entity_poly.type
_entity_poly.pdbx_seq_one_letter_code
_entity_poly.pdbx_strand_id
1 'polypeptide(L)'
;MIEARDLIKQKRYQEARAILVHVDHPTAQEWIAKIDQLTAQQPPQVHTDSAASVDDLRGVSRASSKTASASLIDQLTGDYFYVVAGGIVVAILIIVVGVFLAGGDGGSSSGNNTGSALTQSANFNGMTIRFPDGWVSQVDSDALILVSSADVLDEVERDPTTAALPRGEQAVAVGFQDTGGIEIPIDEALDLIRSFFIAGAEEAGGEVGDLERFTIGSNEAAAFEFMIDAQTFKVLLLDARSGRIAVFIGIAHDFSNFDATFMAMVRSAQF
;
A
#
# COMPACT_ATOMS: atom_id res chain seq x y z
N MET A 1 -10.72 21.44 6.02
CA MET A 1 -9.58 20.55 5.67
C MET A 1 -10.04 19.28 4.96
N ILE A 2 -10.97 18.48 5.53
CA ILE A 2 -11.49 17.25 4.89
C ILE A 2 -12.08 17.51 3.49
N GLU A 3 -12.97 18.51 3.38
CA GLU A 3 -13.61 18.87 2.11
C GLU A 3 -12.62 19.29 1.01
N ALA A 4 -11.59 20.08 1.36
CA ALA A 4 -10.55 20.47 0.41
C ALA A 4 -9.76 19.26 -0.11
N ARG A 5 -9.51 18.26 0.76
CA ARG A 5 -8.82 17.02 0.36
C ARG A 5 -9.62 16.25 -0.68
N ASP A 6 -10.94 16.18 -0.53
CA ASP A 6 -11.79 15.48 -1.49
C ASP A 6 -11.92 16.23 -2.83
N LEU A 7 -11.90 17.57 -2.81
CA LEU A 7 -11.85 18.38 -4.04
C LEU A 7 -10.52 18.20 -4.80
N ILE A 8 -9.39 18.08 -4.08
CA ILE A 8 -8.09 17.77 -4.69
C ILE A 8 -8.13 16.40 -5.37
N LYS A 9 -8.69 15.38 -4.70
CA LYS A 9 -8.86 14.03 -5.30
C LYS A 9 -9.72 14.06 -6.57
N GLN A 10 -10.70 14.95 -6.64
CA GLN A 10 -11.57 15.13 -7.81
C GLN A 10 -10.96 16.03 -8.91
N LYS A 11 -9.70 16.47 -8.77
CA LYS A 11 -9.03 17.44 -9.68
C LYS A 11 -9.73 18.80 -9.77
N ARG A 12 -10.57 19.14 -8.79
CA ARG A 12 -11.24 20.44 -8.70
C ARG A 12 -10.31 21.44 -8.00
N TYR A 13 -9.12 21.62 -8.57
CA TYR A 13 -8.01 22.35 -7.95
C TYR A 13 -8.36 23.79 -7.59
N GLN A 14 -9.13 24.48 -8.45
CA GLN A 14 -9.57 25.85 -8.20
C GLN A 14 -10.51 25.94 -6.98
N GLU A 15 -11.37 24.96 -6.81
CA GLU A 15 -12.31 24.91 -5.68
C GLU A 15 -11.62 24.51 -4.38
N ALA A 16 -10.70 23.54 -4.46
CA ALA A 16 -9.85 23.19 -3.32
C ALA A 16 -9.03 24.40 -2.85
N ARG A 17 -8.43 25.15 -3.79
CA ARG A 17 -7.68 26.39 -3.51
C ARG A 17 -8.55 27.45 -2.85
N ALA A 18 -9.80 27.60 -3.30
CA ALA A 18 -10.75 28.53 -2.69
C ALA A 18 -11.04 28.20 -1.22
N ILE A 19 -11.16 26.92 -0.86
CA ILE A 19 -11.32 26.51 0.55
C ILE A 19 -10.02 26.72 1.33
N LEU A 20 -8.87 26.33 0.78
CA LEU A 20 -7.59 26.36 1.49
C LEU A 20 -7.08 27.78 1.78
N VAL A 21 -7.39 28.76 0.94
CA VAL A 21 -7.02 30.18 1.17
C VAL A 21 -7.63 30.75 2.45
N HIS A 22 -8.76 30.22 2.90
CA HIS A 22 -9.42 30.69 4.12
C HIS A 22 -8.94 29.97 5.39
N VAL A 23 -8.02 29.01 5.27
CA VAL A 23 -7.49 28.23 6.40
C VAL A 23 -6.11 28.77 6.77
N ASP A 24 -5.99 29.38 7.96
CA ASP A 24 -4.72 29.86 8.49
C ASP A 24 -3.94 28.71 9.15
N HIS A 25 -3.24 27.92 8.32
CA HIS A 25 -2.44 26.79 8.77
C HIS A 25 -1.23 26.57 7.83
N PRO A 26 -0.03 26.25 8.35
CA PRO A 26 1.16 26.03 7.49
C PRO A 26 0.93 24.94 6.44
N THR A 27 0.30 23.83 6.81
CA THR A 27 -0.03 22.74 5.88
C THR A 27 -0.97 23.18 4.74
N ALA A 28 -1.86 24.14 4.97
CA ALA A 28 -2.73 24.65 3.91
C ALA A 28 -1.93 25.43 2.86
N GLN A 29 -0.90 26.18 3.29
CA GLN A 29 0.00 26.90 2.39
C GLN A 29 0.82 25.93 1.53
N GLU A 30 1.32 24.84 2.13
CA GLU A 30 2.02 23.79 1.39
C GLU A 30 1.14 23.14 0.32
N TRP A 31 -0.13 22.87 0.65
CA TRP A 31 -1.08 22.30 -0.30
C TRP A 31 -1.43 23.27 -1.44
N ILE A 32 -1.56 24.57 -1.15
CA ILE A 32 -1.73 25.59 -2.19
C ILE A 32 -0.52 25.60 -3.14
N ALA A 33 0.70 25.56 -2.60
CA ALA A 33 1.92 25.53 -3.42
C ALA A 33 1.97 24.28 -4.34
N LYS A 34 1.58 23.11 -3.82
CA LYS A 34 1.48 21.88 -4.61
C LYS A 34 0.42 21.98 -5.72
N ILE A 35 -0.75 22.55 -5.41
CA ILE A 35 -1.81 22.79 -6.42
C ILE A 35 -1.30 23.74 -7.52
N ASP A 36 -0.61 24.81 -7.14
CA ASP A 36 -0.08 25.79 -8.10
C ASP A 36 0.98 25.13 -9.02
N GLN A 37 1.84 24.25 -8.47
CA GLN A 37 2.81 23.48 -9.26
C GLN A 37 2.14 22.52 -10.25
N LEU A 38 1.10 21.79 -9.82
CA LEU A 38 0.36 20.87 -10.69
C LEU A 38 -0.38 21.62 -11.82
N THR A 39 -0.93 22.79 -11.50
CA THR A 39 -1.63 23.62 -12.48
C THR A 39 -0.67 24.22 -13.51
N ALA A 40 0.57 24.54 -13.12
CA ALA A 40 1.60 25.04 -14.03
C ALA A 40 2.10 23.98 -15.04
N GLN A 41 2.01 22.70 -14.68
CA GLN A 41 2.39 21.58 -15.57
C GLN A 41 1.28 21.21 -16.55
N GLN A 42 0.02 21.59 -16.29
CA GLN A 42 -1.03 21.39 -17.26
C GLN A 42 -0.82 22.35 -18.45
N PRO A 43 -0.67 21.83 -19.68
CA PRO A 43 -0.66 22.69 -20.86
C PRO A 43 -1.95 23.50 -20.85
N PRO A 44 -1.91 24.81 -21.14
CA PRO A 44 -3.08 25.68 -21.06
C PRO A 44 -4.21 25.02 -21.83
N GLN A 45 -5.23 24.58 -21.10
CA GLN A 45 -6.43 24.06 -21.73
C GLN A 45 -7.01 25.23 -22.49
N VAL A 46 -6.84 25.20 -23.81
CA VAL A 46 -7.50 26.12 -24.72
C VAL A 46 -8.98 25.83 -24.52
N HIS A 47 -9.61 26.62 -23.65
CA HIS A 47 -11.06 26.72 -23.60
C HIS A 47 -11.47 27.17 -24.99
N THR A 48 -11.80 26.19 -25.82
CA THR A 48 -12.46 26.40 -27.09
C THR A 48 -13.88 26.78 -26.69
N ASP A 49 -14.04 28.04 -26.31
CA ASP A 49 -15.34 28.67 -26.19
C ASP A 49 -16.02 28.43 -27.52
N SER A 50 -16.99 27.52 -27.45
CA SER A 50 -17.75 26.99 -28.56
C SER A 50 -18.63 28.13 -29.09
N ALA A 51 -18.02 28.99 -29.89
CA ALA A 51 -18.74 29.83 -30.82
C ALA A 51 -19.26 28.90 -31.92
N ALA A 52 -20.55 28.65 -31.89
CA ALA A 52 -21.29 27.88 -32.86
C ALA A 52 -20.99 28.36 -34.29
N SER A 53 -20.26 27.56 -35.05
CA SER A 53 -20.31 27.56 -36.51
C SER A 53 -20.96 26.24 -36.96
N VAL A 54 -22.22 26.41 -37.37
CA VAL A 54 -22.94 25.49 -38.26
C VAL A 54 -22.18 25.42 -39.60
N ASP A 55 -22.27 24.28 -40.28
CA ASP A 55 -21.62 23.88 -41.55
C ASP A 55 -20.19 23.34 -41.45
N ASP A 56 -20.04 22.00 -41.44
CA ASP A 56 -19.68 21.31 -42.69
C ASP A 56 -19.82 19.78 -42.52
N LEU A 57 -20.85 19.22 -43.15
CA LEU A 57 -21.04 17.78 -43.31
C LEU A 57 -20.43 17.37 -44.65
N ARG A 58 -19.20 16.86 -44.67
CA ARG A 58 -18.77 15.90 -45.70
C ARG A 58 -17.43 15.22 -45.38
N GLY A 59 -17.56 13.96 -44.97
CA GLY A 59 -16.73 12.85 -45.45
C GLY A 59 -15.23 12.90 -45.16
N VAL A 60 -14.76 11.92 -44.39
CA VAL A 60 -13.89 10.85 -44.91
C VAL A 60 -13.67 9.84 -43.78
N SER A 61 -14.14 8.63 -44.03
CA SER A 61 -13.76 7.43 -43.29
C SER A 61 -12.29 7.15 -43.51
N ARG A 62 -11.51 6.99 -42.43
CA ARG A 62 -10.33 6.14 -42.46
C ARG A 62 -10.09 5.53 -41.09
N ALA A 63 -10.28 4.22 -41.05
CA ALA A 63 -9.92 3.35 -39.95
C ALA A 63 -8.42 3.49 -39.62
N SER A 64 -8.11 3.63 -38.33
CA SER A 64 -6.78 3.40 -37.78
C SER A 64 -6.92 2.62 -36.49
N SER A 65 -6.92 1.30 -36.62
CA SER A 65 -6.89 0.34 -35.52
C SER A 65 -5.43 -0.09 -35.29
N LYS A 66 -4.68 0.64 -34.46
CA LYS A 66 -3.39 0.16 -33.91
C LYS A 66 -2.76 1.06 -32.82
N THR A 67 -3.51 1.40 -31.77
CA THR A 67 -2.92 1.95 -30.54
C THR A 67 -3.80 1.56 -29.35
N ALA A 68 -3.65 0.35 -28.83
CA ALA A 68 -4.44 -0.13 -27.68
C ALA A 68 -3.59 -0.60 -26.50
N SER A 69 -2.26 -0.67 -26.63
CA SER A 69 -1.37 -1.12 -25.56
C SER A 69 -0.67 0.03 -24.80
N ALA A 70 -0.48 1.20 -25.41
CA ALA A 70 0.11 2.36 -24.72
C ALA A 70 -0.90 3.11 -23.84
N SER A 71 -2.19 3.10 -24.21
CA SER A 71 -3.22 3.84 -23.47
C SER A 71 -3.64 3.17 -22.17
N LEU A 72 -3.43 1.86 -22.00
CA LEU A 72 -3.81 1.13 -20.79
C LEU A 72 -2.83 1.43 -19.64
N ILE A 73 -1.53 1.57 -19.92
CA ILE A 73 -0.53 2.03 -18.94
C ILE A 73 -0.75 3.50 -18.58
N ASP A 74 -1.07 4.39 -19.54
CA ASP A 74 -1.43 5.80 -19.26
C ASP A 74 -2.76 5.95 -18.50
N GLN A 75 -3.66 4.98 -18.62
CA GLN A 75 -4.96 4.95 -17.93
C GLN A 75 -4.87 4.30 -16.54
N LEU A 76 -3.94 3.36 -16.34
CA LEU A 76 -3.58 2.76 -15.05
C LEU A 76 -2.66 3.65 -14.22
N THR A 77 -1.82 4.47 -14.86
CA THR A 77 -1.10 5.57 -14.20
C THR A 77 -1.98 6.79 -13.93
N GLY A 78 -3.25 6.76 -14.36
CA GLY A 78 -4.24 7.78 -14.03
C GLY A 78 -4.47 7.88 -12.51
N ASP A 79 -4.37 9.11 -12.00
CA ASP A 79 -4.33 9.57 -10.59
C ASP A 79 -5.15 8.82 -9.50
N TYR A 80 -6.15 8.01 -9.83
CA TYR A 80 -6.94 7.27 -8.83
C TYR A 80 -6.20 6.05 -8.28
N PHE A 81 -5.45 5.32 -9.12
CA PHE A 81 -4.76 4.11 -8.67
C PHE A 81 -3.60 4.46 -7.72
N TYR A 82 -2.84 5.51 -8.04
CA TYR A 82 -1.77 6.03 -7.19
C TYR A 82 -2.26 6.57 -5.83
N VAL A 83 -3.46 7.15 -5.75
CA VAL A 83 -3.97 7.71 -4.48
C VAL A 83 -4.48 6.62 -3.53
N VAL A 84 -5.04 5.51 -4.04
CA VAL A 84 -5.55 4.42 -3.21
C VAL A 84 -4.46 3.39 -2.91
N ALA A 85 -3.78 2.87 -3.95
CA ALA A 85 -2.65 1.95 -3.77
C ALA A 85 -1.48 2.65 -3.07
N GLY A 86 -1.17 3.88 -3.49
CA GLY A 86 -0.18 4.70 -2.81
C GLY A 86 -0.65 5.19 -1.45
N GLY A 87 -1.94 5.40 -1.17
CA GLY A 87 -2.40 5.80 0.16
C GLY A 87 -2.16 4.73 1.24
N ILE A 88 -2.40 3.47 0.91
CA ILE A 88 -2.17 2.34 1.82
C ILE A 88 -0.70 1.92 1.82
N VAL A 89 -0.02 1.91 0.66
CA VAL A 89 1.44 1.65 0.63
C VAL A 89 2.19 2.78 1.34
N VAL A 90 1.73 4.04 1.26
CA VAL A 90 2.27 5.16 2.04
C VAL A 90 1.81 5.11 3.48
N ALA A 91 0.63 4.60 3.85
CA ALA A 91 0.29 4.39 5.26
C ALA A 91 1.18 3.31 5.89
N ILE A 92 1.33 2.18 5.20
CA ILE A 92 2.22 1.08 5.55
C ILE A 92 3.69 1.52 5.50
N LEU A 93 4.09 2.36 4.54
CA LEU A 93 5.45 2.91 4.45
C LEU A 93 5.67 4.06 5.43
N ILE A 94 4.70 4.87 5.79
CA ILE A 94 4.83 5.88 6.86
C ILE A 94 5.06 5.15 8.18
N ILE A 95 4.41 4.00 8.37
CA ILE A 95 4.71 3.07 9.47
C ILE A 95 6.17 2.54 9.38
N VAL A 96 6.70 2.35 8.18
CA VAL A 96 8.07 1.81 7.93
C VAL A 96 9.19 2.88 7.79
N VAL A 97 8.88 4.13 7.47
CA VAL A 97 9.86 5.19 7.07
C VAL A 97 10.02 6.28 8.14
N GLY A 98 9.03 6.51 9.02
CA GLY A 98 9.18 7.50 10.09
C GLY A 98 10.16 7.10 11.23
N VAL A 99 10.75 5.91 11.13
CA VAL A 99 11.64 5.19 12.06
C VAL A 99 12.97 5.91 12.39
N PHE A 100 13.26 7.03 11.75
CA PHE A 100 14.64 7.52 11.62
C PHE A 100 15.28 8.19 12.85
N LEU A 101 14.69 8.18 14.07
CA LEU A 101 15.20 9.04 15.16
C LEU A 101 15.35 8.45 16.58
N ALA A 102 15.15 7.16 16.85
CA ALA A 102 15.34 6.66 18.22
C ALA A 102 15.89 5.22 18.30
N GLY A 103 17.22 5.08 18.32
CA GLY A 103 17.89 3.82 18.61
C GLY A 103 17.91 3.52 20.11
N GLY A 104 17.34 2.38 20.52
CA GLY A 104 17.37 1.87 21.89
C GLY A 104 17.78 0.39 21.96
N ASP A 105 18.87 0.12 22.68
CA ASP A 105 19.43 -1.22 22.89
C ASP A 105 18.51 -2.13 23.76
N GLY A 106 18.09 -3.29 23.22
CA GLY A 106 17.23 -4.24 23.93
C GLY A 106 17.68 -5.71 23.80
N GLY A 107 17.83 -6.37 24.96
CA GLY A 107 18.44 -7.70 25.15
C GLY A 107 17.71 -8.90 24.53
N SER A 108 18.47 -9.97 24.31
CA SER A 108 18.08 -11.15 23.52
C SER A 108 17.42 -12.26 24.34
N SER A 109 16.15 -12.56 24.08
CA SER A 109 15.45 -13.80 24.47
C SER A 109 15.45 -14.77 23.29
N SER A 110 16.17 -15.89 23.43
CA SER A 110 16.26 -16.94 22.39
C SER A 110 15.25 -18.05 22.71
N GLY A 111 14.09 -18.01 22.06
CA GLY A 111 13.10 -19.09 22.07
C GLY A 111 13.10 -19.84 20.75
N ASN A 112 13.33 -21.15 20.79
CA ASN A 112 13.28 -22.02 19.61
C ASN A 112 11.83 -22.15 19.10
N ASN A 113 11.46 -21.31 18.13
CA ASN A 113 10.16 -21.35 17.45
C ASN A 113 10.08 -22.51 16.45
N THR A 114 9.76 -23.70 16.96
CA THR A 114 9.36 -24.84 16.11
C THR A 114 7.84 -24.81 15.92
N GLY A 115 7.39 -24.12 14.87
CA GLY A 115 6.01 -24.17 14.35
C GLY A 115 4.91 -24.05 15.40
N SER A 116 4.70 -22.85 15.94
CA SER A 116 3.61 -22.60 16.88
C SER A 116 2.26 -22.94 16.24
N ALA A 117 1.46 -23.75 16.93
CA ALA A 117 0.13 -24.11 16.47
C ALA A 117 -0.75 -22.86 16.32
N LEU A 118 -1.43 -22.71 15.19
CA LEU A 118 -2.35 -21.61 14.93
C LEU A 118 -3.71 -21.87 15.60
N THR A 119 -3.83 -21.53 16.87
CA THR A 119 -5.01 -21.82 17.70
C THR A 119 -6.00 -20.67 17.76
N GLN A 120 -5.55 -19.43 17.53
CA GLN A 120 -6.37 -18.23 17.58
C GLN A 120 -6.83 -17.82 16.18
N SER A 121 -7.88 -16.99 16.09
CA SER A 121 -8.43 -16.51 14.81
C SER A 121 -8.94 -15.08 14.89
N ALA A 122 -8.71 -14.30 13.85
CA ALA A 122 -9.23 -12.94 13.67
C ALA A 122 -10.03 -12.87 12.36
N ASN A 123 -11.05 -12.00 12.37
CA ASN A 123 -11.84 -11.68 11.17
C ASN A 123 -11.56 -10.24 10.75
N PHE A 124 -11.23 -10.04 9.48
CA PHE A 124 -10.93 -8.72 8.93
C PHE A 124 -11.36 -8.64 7.46
N ASN A 125 -12.26 -7.71 7.14
CA ASN A 125 -12.75 -7.46 5.78
C ASN A 125 -13.22 -8.71 5.01
N GLY A 126 -13.94 -9.60 5.71
CA GLY A 126 -14.46 -10.86 5.19
C GLY A 126 -13.47 -12.02 5.21
N MET A 127 -12.19 -11.75 5.51
CA MET A 127 -11.18 -12.79 5.66
C MET A 127 -11.10 -13.28 7.10
N THR A 128 -11.09 -14.59 7.29
CA THR A 128 -10.70 -15.22 8.56
C THR A 128 -9.26 -15.69 8.47
N ILE A 129 -8.41 -15.29 9.41
CA ILE A 129 -7.01 -15.72 9.51
C ILE A 129 -6.75 -16.36 10.86
N ARG A 130 -5.94 -17.43 10.90
CA ARG A 130 -5.50 -18.06 12.15
C ARG A 130 -4.08 -17.65 12.49
N PHE A 131 -3.80 -17.49 13.77
CA PHE A 131 -2.51 -17.03 14.27
C PHE A 131 -2.11 -17.76 15.58
N PRO A 132 -0.84 -17.70 15.99
CA PRO A 132 -0.34 -18.46 17.13
C PRO A 132 -1.00 -18.09 18.45
N ASP A 133 -0.95 -19.00 19.42
CA ASP A 133 -1.35 -18.69 20.79
C ASP A 133 -0.43 -17.63 21.43
N GLY A 134 -0.99 -16.76 22.27
CA GLY A 134 -0.28 -15.69 22.96
C GLY A 134 -0.03 -14.42 22.14
N TRP A 135 -0.28 -14.45 20.84
CA TRP A 135 -0.26 -13.26 19.98
C TRP A 135 -1.49 -12.39 20.23
N VAL A 136 -1.38 -11.10 19.91
CA VAL A 136 -2.47 -10.12 20.00
C VAL A 136 -2.87 -9.68 18.61
N SER A 137 -4.18 -9.50 18.39
CA SER A 137 -4.72 -8.97 17.13
C SER A 137 -5.43 -7.64 17.36
N GLN A 138 -5.17 -6.66 16.51
CA GLN A 138 -5.84 -5.37 16.48
C GLN A 138 -6.27 -5.02 15.05
N VAL A 139 -7.48 -4.50 14.89
CA VAL A 139 -7.92 -3.92 13.62
C VAL A 139 -7.78 -2.42 13.71
N ASP A 140 -6.95 -1.83 12.87
CA ASP A 140 -6.82 -0.38 12.71
C ASP A 140 -7.27 0.00 11.30
N SER A 141 -8.32 0.82 11.21
CA SER A 141 -8.86 1.47 10.01
C SER A 141 -8.94 0.59 8.74
N ASP A 142 -7.80 0.30 8.11
CA ASP A 142 -7.65 -0.43 6.85
C ASP A 142 -6.70 -1.66 6.94
N ALA A 143 -6.27 -2.06 8.13
CA ALA A 143 -5.38 -3.18 8.36
C ALA A 143 -5.75 -4.02 9.60
N LEU A 144 -5.42 -5.30 9.55
CA LEU A 144 -5.33 -6.21 10.69
C LEU A 144 -3.85 -6.35 11.08
N ILE A 145 -3.53 -5.97 12.30
CA ILE A 145 -2.21 -6.09 12.90
C ILE A 145 -2.22 -7.29 13.86
N LEU A 146 -1.26 -8.19 13.70
CA LEU A 146 -1.02 -9.35 14.56
C LEU A 146 0.40 -9.24 15.11
N VAL A 147 0.57 -9.29 16.42
CA VAL A 147 1.88 -9.13 17.07
C VAL A 147 2.15 -10.23 18.09
N SER A 148 3.41 -10.60 18.26
CA SER A 148 3.82 -11.66 19.19
C SER A 148 3.64 -11.34 20.68
N SER A 149 3.49 -10.06 21.04
CA SER A 149 3.26 -9.62 22.41
C SER A 149 2.44 -8.33 22.48
N ALA A 150 1.77 -8.12 23.62
CA ALA A 150 1.01 -6.89 23.88
C ALA A 150 1.92 -5.65 23.97
N ASP A 151 3.15 -5.82 24.47
CA ASP A 151 4.13 -4.72 24.58
C ASP A 151 4.49 -4.15 23.20
N VAL A 152 4.56 -5.00 22.17
CA VAL A 152 4.75 -4.55 20.78
C VAL A 152 3.56 -3.75 20.29
N LEU A 153 2.33 -4.15 20.65
CA LEU A 153 1.13 -3.43 20.23
C LEU A 153 1.10 -2.01 20.81
N ASP A 154 1.39 -1.88 22.10
CA ASP A 154 1.45 -0.59 22.78
C ASP A 154 2.51 0.34 22.17
N GLU A 155 3.62 -0.22 21.68
CA GLU A 155 4.66 0.54 20.98
C GLU A 155 4.17 1.02 19.61
N VAL A 156 3.56 0.13 18.82
CA VAL A 156 2.98 0.46 17.51
C VAL A 156 1.85 1.49 17.63
N GLU A 157 1.02 1.41 18.67
CA GLU A 157 -0.03 2.41 18.92
C GLU A 157 0.54 3.77 19.33
N ARG A 158 1.59 3.77 20.16
CA ARG A 158 2.22 4.99 20.66
C ARG A 158 2.94 5.74 19.55
N ASP A 159 3.68 5.00 18.76
CA ASP A 159 4.40 5.52 17.62
C ASP A 159 4.30 4.51 16.47
N PRO A 160 3.32 4.68 15.57
CA PRO A 160 3.18 3.80 14.41
C PRO A 160 4.40 3.88 13.50
N THR A 161 5.29 4.86 13.71
CA THR A 161 6.54 5.01 12.99
C THR A 161 7.72 4.27 13.64
N THR A 162 7.56 3.64 14.80
CA THR A 162 8.60 2.81 15.43
C THR A 162 8.53 1.36 14.92
N ALA A 163 9.17 1.10 13.77
CA ALA A 163 9.25 -0.24 13.20
C ALA A 163 10.21 -1.17 13.95
N ALA A 164 11.03 -0.64 14.87
CA ALA A 164 12.02 -1.41 15.62
C ALA A 164 11.36 -2.32 16.67
N LEU A 165 10.76 -3.42 16.21
CA LEU A 165 10.39 -4.55 17.04
C LEU A 165 11.56 -4.92 17.95
N PRO A 166 11.31 -5.17 19.25
CA PRO A 166 12.32 -5.74 20.13
C PRO A 166 12.87 -7.05 19.55
N ARG A 167 14.11 -7.40 19.90
CA ARG A 167 14.71 -8.67 19.42
C ARG A 167 13.86 -9.86 19.86
N GLY A 168 13.52 -10.71 18.90
CA GLY A 168 12.68 -11.90 19.12
C GLY A 168 11.18 -11.64 18.93
N GLU A 169 10.76 -10.38 18.87
CA GLU A 169 9.38 -10.02 18.54
C GLU A 169 9.14 -10.07 17.03
N GLN A 170 7.88 -10.32 16.68
CA GLN A 170 7.41 -10.57 15.32
C GLN A 170 6.06 -9.88 15.14
N ALA A 171 5.84 -9.35 13.94
CA ALA A 171 4.56 -8.74 13.57
C ALA A 171 4.11 -9.20 12.19
N VAL A 172 2.80 -9.20 11.99
CA VAL A 172 2.15 -9.33 10.68
C VAL A 172 1.12 -8.23 10.53
N ALA A 173 1.25 -7.43 9.50
CA ALA A 173 0.18 -6.56 9.04
C ALA A 173 -0.52 -7.21 7.84
N VAL A 174 -1.85 -7.15 7.82
CA VAL A 174 -2.66 -7.62 6.71
C VAL A 174 -3.58 -6.50 6.23
N GLY A 175 -3.46 -6.12 4.98
CA GLY A 175 -4.30 -5.12 4.31
C GLY A 175 -4.98 -5.69 3.07
N PHE A 176 -5.93 -4.93 2.51
CA PHE A 176 -6.52 -5.23 1.21
C PHE A 176 -6.32 -4.07 0.25
N GLN A 177 -6.04 -4.42 -1.00
CA GLN A 177 -6.08 -3.51 -2.13
C GLN A 177 -7.22 -3.91 -3.03
N ASP A 178 -8.11 -2.96 -3.32
CA ASP A 178 -9.14 -3.12 -4.34
C ASP A 178 -8.58 -2.53 -5.65
N THR A 179 -8.65 -3.28 -6.74
CA THR A 179 -8.26 -2.78 -8.07
C THR A 179 -9.26 -1.77 -8.63
N GLY A 180 -10.31 -1.43 -7.89
CA GLY A 180 -11.35 -0.49 -8.30
C GLY A 180 -12.26 -1.08 -9.37
N GLY A 181 -12.39 -2.42 -9.40
CA GLY A 181 -13.09 -3.15 -10.45
C GLY A 181 -12.39 -3.13 -11.82
N ILE A 182 -11.15 -2.62 -11.89
CA ILE A 182 -10.34 -2.73 -13.10
C ILE A 182 -9.78 -4.15 -13.14
N GLU A 183 -10.09 -4.88 -14.22
CA GLU A 183 -9.49 -6.18 -14.54
C GLU A 183 -8.04 -5.98 -14.98
N ILE A 184 -7.16 -5.73 -14.01
CA ILE A 184 -5.72 -5.76 -14.24
C ILE A 184 -5.30 -7.22 -14.12
N PRO A 185 -4.56 -7.77 -15.11
CA PRO A 185 -3.91 -9.06 -14.95
C PRO A 185 -3.16 -9.11 -13.62
N ILE A 186 -3.36 -10.17 -12.84
CA ILE A 186 -2.81 -10.26 -11.49
C ILE A 186 -1.28 -10.10 -11.51
N ASP A 187 -0.61 -10.61 -12.53
CA ASP A 187 0.84 -10.45 -12.72
C ASP A 187 1.28 -8.99 -12.87
N GLU A 188 0.52 -8.17 -13.60
CA GLU A 188 0.75 -6.72 -13.72
C GLU A 188 0.43 -5.98 -12.41
N ALA A 189 -0.66 -6.35 -11.73
CA ALA A 189 -1.03 -5.75 -10.46
C ALA A 189 0.03 -6.03 -9.38
N LEU A 190 0.56 -7.25 -9.34
CA LEU A 190 1.64 -7.66 -8.44
C LEU A 190 2.93 -6.89 -8.70
N ASP A 191 3.33 -6.73 -9.97
CA ASP A 191 4.52 -5.97 -10.33
C ASP A 191 4.37 -4.48 -9.99
N LEU A 192 3.18 -3.92 -10.20
CA LEU A 192 2.87 -2.54 -9.84
C LEU A 192 2.93 -2.33 -8.32
N ILE A 193 2.31 -3.21 -7.53
CA ILE A 193 2.39 -3.15 -6.06
C ILE A 193 3.85 -3.27 -5.61
N ARG A 194 4.63 -4.22 -6.17
CA ARG A 194 6.05 -4.37 -5.86
C ARG A 194 6.82 -3.08 -6.13
N SER A 195 6.56 -2.40 -7.25
CA SER A 195 7.26 -1.15 -7.58
C SER A 195 7.10 -0.07 -6.51
N PHE A 196 5.94 -0.01 -5.83
CA PHE A 196 5.72 0.91 -4.73
C PHE A 196 6.54 0.55 -3.49
N PHE A 197 6.63 -0.73 -3.15
CA PHE A 197 7.46 -1.19 -2.04
C PHE A 197 8.96 -1.00 -2.33
N ILE A 198 9.40 -1.20 -3.57
CA ILE A 198 10.80 -0.94 -3.95
C ILE A 198 11.14 0.53 -3.74
N ALA A 199 10.32 1.44 -4.27
CA ALA A 199 10.56 2.86 -4.13
C ALA A 199 10.64 3.28 -2.64
N GLY A 200 9.72 2.77 -1.81
CA GLY A 200 9.72 3.05 -0.37
C GLY A 200 10.89 2.44 0.39
N ALA A 201 11.26 1.20 0.07
CA ALA A 201 12.41 0.54 0.68
C ALA A 201 13.73 1.23 0.30
N GLU A 202 13.92 1.57 -0.98
CA GLU A 202 15.11 2.29 -1.45
C GLU A 202 15.22 3.69 -0.83
N GLU A 203 14.11 4.41 -0.66
CA GLU A 203 14.08 5.69 0.05
C GLU A 203 14.49 5.56 1.53
N ALA A 204 14.15 4.43 2.16
CA ALA A 204 14.60 4.08 3.50
C ALA A 204 16.03 3.51 3.57
N GLY A 205 16.74 3.41 2.43
CA GLY A 205 18.08 2.82 2.36
C GLY A 205 18.09 1.29 2.44
N GLY A 206 16.95 0.64 2.26
CA GLY A 206 16.80 -0.81 2.26
C GLY A 206 17.16 -1.47 0.93
N GLU A 207 17.59 -2.72 1.00
CA GLU A 207 17.85 -3.57 -0.16
C GLU A 207 16.67 -4.50 -0.40
N VAL A 208 16.16 -4.56 -1.64
CA VAL A 208 15.02 -5.40 -2.02
C VAL A 208 15.51 -6.64 -2.76
N GLY A 209 15.03 -7.79 -2.31
CA GLY A 209 15.30 -9.09 -2.90
C GLY A 209 14.51 -9.36 -4.19
N ASP A 210 14.77 -10.56 -4.73
CA ASP A 210 14.09 -11.06 -5.91
C ASP A 210 12.60 -11.33 -5.64
N LEU A 211 11.80 -11.22 -6.71
CA LEU A 211 10.38 -11.57 -6.67
C LEU A 211 10.21 -13.08 -6.86
N GLU A 212 9.65 -13.75 -5.86
CA GLU A 212 9.19 -15.13 -5.98
C GLU A 212 7.70 -15.17 -6.32
N ARG A 213 7.34 -15.99 -7.31
CA ARG A 213 5.94 -16.23 -7.71
C ARG A 213 5.57 -17.68 -7.43
N PHE A 214 4.41 -17.90 -6.83
CA PHE A 214 3.94 -19.24 -6.47
C PHE A 214 2.42 -19.25 -6.30
N THR A 215 1.86 -20.38 -5.87
CA THR A 215 0.42 -20.54 -5.63
C THR A 215 0.16 -20.95 -4.18
N ILE A 216 -0.93 -20.42 -3.61
CA ILE A 216 -1.46 -20.81 -2.31
C ILE A 216 -2.86 -21.35 -2.53
N GLY A 217 -3.01 -22.67 -2.45
CA GLY A 217 -4.25 -23.33 -2.84
C GLY A 217 -4.55 -23.10 -4.32
N SER A 218 -5.63 -22.38 -4.62
CA SER A 218 -6.01 -22.01 -5.99
C SER A 218 -5.61 -20.58 -6.37
N ASN A 219 -5.01 -19.82 -5.46
CA ASN A 219 -4.79 -18.40 -5.62
C ASN A 219 -3.35 -18.14 -6.03
N GLU A 220 -3.16 -17.20 -6.96
CA GLU A 220 -1.83 -16.74 -7.34
C GLU A 220 -1.25 -15.84 -6.24
N ALA A 221 0.05 -15.99 -6.01
CA ALA A 221 0.77 -15.24 -5.00
C ALA A 221 2.14 -14.80 -5.52
N ALA A 222 2.61 -13.68 -5.01
CA ALA A 222 3.99 -13.27 -5.13
C ALA A 222 4.53 -12.81 -3.79
N ALA A 223 5.81 -13.06 -3.53
CA ALA A 223 6.50 -12.58 -2.35
C ALA A 223 7.87 -12.01 -2.71
N PHE A 224 8.31 -11.05 -1.91
CA PHE A 224 9.67 -10.55 -1.94
C PHE A 224 10.04 -10.08 -0.55
N GLU A 225 11.33 -10.02 -0.29
CA GLU A 225 11.88 -9.60 1.00
C GLU A 225 12.67 -8.31 0.82
N PHE A 226 12.70 -7.47 1.84
CA PHE A 226 13.64 -6.35 1.91
C PHE A 226 14.13 -6.16 3.33
N MET A 227 15.30 -5.54 3.48
CA MET A 227 15.94 -5.32 4.77
C MET A 227 16.11 -3.84 5.06
N ILE A 228 15.69 -3.40 6.25
CA ILE A 228 15.91 -2.04 6.77
C ILE A 228 16.38 -2.19 8.22
N ASP A 229 17.50 -1.56 8.59
CA ASP A 229 18.03 -1.54 9.96
C ASP A 229 18.11 -2.91 10.67
N ALA A 230 18.60 -3.92 9.96
CA ALA A 230 18.73 -5.31 10.43
C ALA A 230 17.40 -6.03 10.71
N GLN A 231 16.27 -5.44 10.33
CA GLN A 231 14.98 -6.11 10.26
C GLN A 231 14.69 -6.52 8.83
N THR A 232 14.13 -7.71 8.70
CA THR A 232 13.65 -8.24 7.44
C THR A 232 12.13 -8.09 7.37
N PHE A 233 11.70 -7.52 6.26
CA PHE A 233 10.31 -7.41 5.88
C PHE A 233 10.06 -8.43 4.78
N LYS A 234 9.01 -9.23 4.93
CA LYS A 234 8.52 -10.09 3.85
C LYS A 234 7.15 -9.63 3.43
N VAL A 235 7.05 -9.17 2.19
CA VAL A 235 5.78 -8.80 1.60
C VAL A 235 5.29 -9.99 0.80
N LEU A 236 4.04 -10.40 1.05
CA LEU A 236 3.34 -11.41 0.30
C LEU A 236 2.02 -10.85 -0.19
N LEU A 237 1.84 -10.91 -1.49
CA LEU A 237 0.66 -10.46 -2.20
C LEU A 237 -0.12 -11.70 -2.64
N LEU A 238 -1.39 -11.77 -2.31
CA LEU A 238 -2.25 -12.91 -2.57
C LEU A 238 -3.53 -12.46 -3.29
N ASP A 239 -3.85 -13.09 -4.41
CA ASP A 239 -5.14 -12.87 -5.09
C ASP A 239 -6.29 -13.37 -4.20
N ALA A 240 -7.08 -12.42 -3.67
CA ALA A 240 -8.26 -12.68 -2.84
C ALA A 240 -9.54 -12.81 -3.66
N ARG A 241 -9.43 -12.89 -5.01
CA ARG A 241 -10.51 -12.94 -6.00
C ARG A 241 -11.32 -11.64 -6.05
N SER A 242 -12.14 -11.52 -7.10
CA SER A 242 -13.03 -10.36 -7.30
C SER A 242 -12.29 -9.02 -7.41
N GLY A 243 -11.06 -9.02 -7.93
CA GLY A 243 -10.24 -7.81 -8.06
C GLY A 243 -9.68 -7.30 -6.72
N ARG A 244 -9.65 -8.14 -5.67
CA ARG A 244 -9.02 -7.79 -4.39
C ARG A 244 -7.70 -8.53 -4.23
N ILE A 245 -6.67 -7.80 -3.79
CA ILE A 245 -5.37 -8.36 -3.44
C ILE A 245 -5.19 -8.22 -1.93
N ALA A 246 -4.98 -9.33 -1.24
CA ALA A 246 -4.57 -9.32 0.15
C ALA A 246 -3.07 -9.11 0.24
N VAL A 247 -2.65 -8.16 1.06
CA VAL A 247 -1.24 -7.79 1.26
C VAL A 247 -0.86 -8.19 2.68
N PHE A 248 0.02 -9.17 2.81
CA PHE A 248 0.59 -9.62 4.07
C PHE A 248 2.01 -9.07 4.19
N ILE A 249 2.34 -8.49 5.33
CA ILE A 249 3.67 -7.98 5.61
C ILE A 249 4.12 -8.58 6.92
N GLY A 250 5.06 -9.51 6.85
CA GLY A 250 5.74 -10.04 8.02
C GLY A 250 6.95 -9.16 8.36
N ILE A 251 7.18 -8.93 9.65
CA ILE A 251 8.31 -8.15 10.16
C ILE A 251 9.00 -8.96 11.25
N ALA A 252 10.32 -9.17 11.12
CA ALA A 252 11.14 -9.82 12.14
C ALA A 252 12.64 -9.47 11.98
N HIS A 253 13.42 -9.55 13.05
CA HIS A 253 14.89 -9.46 13.00
C HIS A 253 15.53 -10.69 12.31
N ASP A 254 14.95 -11.87 12.55
CA ASP A 254 15.40 -13.11 11.94
C ASP A 254 14.20 -13.79 11.27
N PHE A 255 13.98 -13.41 10.02
CA PHE A 255 12.84 -13.92 9.26
C PHE A 255 12.95 -15.42 9.02
N SER A 256 14.16 -15.99 8.97
CA SER A 256 14.33 -17.43 8.74
C SER A 256 13.66 -18.28 9.81
N ASN A 257 13.65 -17.81 11.06
CA ASN A 257 12.98 -18.44 12.19
C ASN A 257 11.47 -18.13 12.25
N PHE A 258 11.01 -17.10 11.56
CA PHE A 258 9.62 -16.69 11.51
C PHE A 258 8.86 -17.22 10.29
N ASP A 259 9.57 -17.49 9.18
CA ASP A 259 9.00 -17.76 7.86
C ASP A 259 7.96 -18.89 7.88
N ALA A 260 8.25 -19.99 8.57
CA ALA A 260 7.32 -21.10 8.68
C ALA A 260 5.99 -20.69 9.35
N THR A 261 6.06 -19.88 10.42
CA THR A 261 4.88 -19.36 11.13
C THR A 261 4.13 -18.35 10.28
N PHE A 262 4.85 -17.41 9.64
CA PHE A 262 4.29 -16.44 8.70
C PHE A 262 3.52 -17.13 7.56
N MET A 263 4.16 -18.06 6.87
CA MET A 263 3.53 -18.82 5.78
C MET A 263 2.37 -19.70 6.26
N ALA A 264 2.42 -20.21 7.49
CA ALA A 264 1.27 -20.93 8.06
C ALA A 264 0.07 -19.99 8.26
N MET A 265 0.29 -18.76 8.75
CA MET A 265 -0.77 -17.76 8.89
C MET A 265 -1.37 -17.39 7.54
N VAL A 266 -0.54 -17.11 6.52
CA VAL A 266 -1.00 -16.79 5.16
C VAL A 266 -1.83 -17.94 4.58
N ARG A 267 -1.37 -19.19 4.71
CA ARG A 267 -2.11 -20.38 4.22
C ARG A 267 -3.41 -20.63 4.98
N SER A 268 -3.55 -20.09 6.19
CA SER A 268 -4.77 -20.22 6.99
C SER A 268 -5.85 -19.20 6.61
N ALA A 269 -5.50 -18.17 5.83
CA ALA A 269 -6.42 -17.14 5.39
C ALA A 269 -7.52 -17.73 4.50
N GLN A 270 -8.78 -17.49 4.89
CA GLN A 270 -9.99 -17.90 4.17
C GLN A 270 -10.74 -16.64 3.77
N PHE A 271 -11.04 -16.49 2.47
CA PHE A 271 -11.75 -15.35 1.87
C PHE A 271 -13.17 -15.73 1.46
#